data_AF-A0A1Z5JAL7-F1
#
_entry.id   AF-A0A1Z5JAL7-F1
#
_cell.length_a   1.000
_cell.length_b   1.000
_cell.length_c   1.000
_cell.angle_alpha   90.00
_cell.angle_beta   90.00
_cell.angle_gamma   90.00
#
_symmetry.space_group_name_H-M   'P 1'
#
loop_
_entity.id
_entity.type
_entity.pdbx_description
1 polymer ?
#
loop_
_entity_poly.entity_id
_entity_poly.type
_entity_poly.pdbx_seq_one_letter_code
_entity_poly.pdbx_strand_id
1 'polypeptide(L)'
;MDDNNIDFSSMHDGDYDEEVYRRIGVAAPSFGATTFEPSSLDPEAQSTQANKILHQASPPEAFRNGVWSVTDDQISELPDLYQLDPSAVFIPDESPEQITARISGELRDRSIEAEFDQEHAKATCTTTEGVEFRIKLYRGRGKFSNGTIVEVQRRFGTAANFHADTSAILDRARGKQIAKATLRSAKDVLPLVADQEDDYQPDGSSSLKMVAKMLNQPGYDSHFLALQTLSSLTDVQKMGTTTVKSVAKELIKENNEVGNKILSMILNSKGEDETFKLRTLAMTILGNTLQAVSKEEISDSLREQLQPVLLRELRAAHKNQRNAVQAAKCVESLLTVEDSSFADYDEALKIAMEVGRSRHLALERQVEKCFKKIQA
;
A
#
# COMPACT_ATOMS: atom_id res chain seq x y z
N MET A 1 24.56 -11.05 62.56
CA MET A 1 24.52 -9.66 62.10
C MET A 1 23.54 -9.62 60.94
N ASP A 2 22.29 -9.49 61.38
CA ASP A 2 21.09 -8.90 60.77
C ASP A 2 20.58 -9.42 59.42
N ASP A 3 19.79 -10.49 59.53
CA ASP A 3 18.73 -10.90 58.59
C ASP A 3 17.47 -10.05 58.84
N ASN A 4 17.07 -9.22 57.87
CA ASN A 4 15.80 -8.50 57.90
C ASN A 4 14.70 -9.34 57.25
N ASN A 5 13.94 -10.01 58.12
CA ASN A 5 12.71 -10.73 57.83
C ASN A 5 11.54 -9.73 57.86
N ILE A 6 10.89 -9.47 56.73
CA ILE A 6 9.72 -8.59 56.66
C ILE A 6 8.47 -9.47 56.81
N ASP A 7 7.87 -9.36 58.00
CA ASP A 7 6.61 -9.98 58.40
C ASP A 7 5.42 -9.14 57.91
N PHE A 8 4.54 -9.76 57.12
CA PHE A 8 3.26 -9.20 56.69
C PHE A 8 2.13 -9.93 57.41
N SER A 9 1.96 -9.63 58.70
CA SER A 9 0.79 -10.04 59.47
C SER A 9 0.25 -8.88 60.28
N SER A 10 -0.70 -8.15 59.70
CA SER A 10 -1.85 -7.50 60.37
C SER A 10 -2.38 -6.34 59.52
N MET A 11 -3.41 -6.60 58.72
CA MET A 11 -4.35 -5.56 58.34
C MET A 11 -5.77 -6.03 58.64
N HIS A 12 -6.18 -5.57 59.82
CA HIS A 12 -7.53 -5.22 60.26
C HIS A 12 -8.65 -5.35 59.22
N ASP A 13 -9.61 -6.21 59.56
CA ASP A 13 -10.98 -6.15 59.07
C ASP A 13 -11.60 -4.81 59.45
N GLY A 14 -11.96 -4.02 58.44
CA GLY A 14 -12.67 -2.76 58.58
C GLY A 14 -13.81 -2.72 57.57
N ASP A 15 -15.02 -2.95 58.08
CA ASP A 15 -16.31 -2.80 57.41
C ASP A 15 -16.38 -1.53 56.55
N TYR A 16 -16.61 -1.71 55.25
CA TYR A 16 -17.20 -0.70 54.39
C TYR A 16 -18.16 -1.38 53.41
N ASP A 17 -19.41 -1.49 53.86
CA ASP A 17 -20.59 -1.62 53.00
C ASP A 17 -20.80 -0.32 52.21
N GLU A 18 -20.41 -0.30 50.93
CA GLU A 18 -21.03 0.57 49.92
C GLU A 18 -21.01 -0.16 48.56
N GLU A 19 -22.03 -1.01 48.33
CA GLU A 19 -22.36 -1.54 47.01
C GLU A 19 -22.84 -0.40 46.08
N VAL A 20 -21.90 0.25 45.39
CA VAL A 20 -22.23 1.10 44.23
C VAL A 20 -22.46 0.18 43.02
N TYR A 21 -23.70 -0.28 42.84
CA TYR A 21 -24.16 -0.86 41.58
C TYR A 21 -24.05 0.16 40.45
N ARG A 22 -22.91 0.19 39.75
CA ARG A 22 -22.84 0.79 38.41
C ARG A 22 -23.65 -0.08 37.45
N ARG A 23 -24.90 0.30 37.23
CA ARG A 23 -25.68 -0.13 36.07
C ARG A 23 -24.90 0.26 34.81
N ILE A 24 -24.27 -0.72 34.17
CA ILE A 24 -23.82 -0.60 32.78
C ILE A 24 -25.10 -0.58 31.94
N GLY A 25 -25.58 0.64 31.66
CA GLY A 25 -26.62 0.87 30.67
C GLY A 25 -26.10 0.43 29.31
N VAL A 26 -26.71 -0.60 28.75
CA VAL A 26 -26.57 -0.97 27.35
C VAL A 26 -27.21 0.14 26.52
N ALA A 27 -26.42 1.17 26.21
CA ALA A 27 -26.79 2.18 25.25
C ALA A 27 -26.67 1.55 23.85
N ALA A 28 -27.79 1.06 23.32
CA ALA A 28 -27.90 0.79 21.90
C ALA A 28 -27.71 2.13 21.14
N PRO A 29 -26.85 2.20 20.11
CA PRO A 29 -26.78 3.38 19.28
C PRO A 29 -28.09 3.49 18.50
N SER A 30 -28.95 4.42 18.93
CA SER A 30 -30.10 4.86 18.15
C SER A 30 -29.58 5.66 16.96
N PHE A 31 -29.46 5.00 15.80
CA PHE A 31 -29.40 5.68 14.52
C PHE A 31 -30.75 6.37 14.31
N GLY A 32 -30.82 7.66 14.66
CA GLY A 32 -31.95 8.49 14.31
C GLY A 32 -32.10 8.48 12.79
N ALA A 33 -33.25 7.98 12.32
CA ALA A 33 -33.64 8.13 10.93
C ALA A 33 -33.80 9.62 10.63
N THR A 34 -32.81 10.21 9.97
CA THR A 34 -32.96 11.51 9.33
C THR A 34 -33.91 11.32 8.14
N THR A 35 -35.18 11.62 8.36
CA THR A 35 -36.16 11.79 7.29
C THR A 35 -35.70 12.99 6.45
N PHE A 36 -35.07 12.70 5.31
CA PHE A 36 -34.87 13.70 4.27
C PHE A 36 -36.22 13.97 3.61
N GLU A 37 -36.75 15.18 3.81
CA GLU A 37 -37.82 15.71 2.98
C GLU A 37 -37.30 15.86 1.54
N PRO A 38 -37.98 15.30 0.53
CA PRO A 38 -37.63 15.56 -0.86
C PRO A 38 -38.10 16.97 -1.23
N SER A 39 -37.16 17.92 -1.26
CA SER A 39 -37.39 19.20 -1.91
C SER A 39 -37.54 18.98 -3.41
N SER A 40 -38.76 19.17 -3.91
CA SER A 40 -39.07 19.25 -5.34
C SER A 40 -38.35 20.44 -5.96
N LEU A 41 -37.34 20.17 -6.78
CA LEU A 41 -36.71 21.16 -7.66
C LEU A 41 -37.08 20.86 -9.11
N ASP A 42 -37.55 21.91 -9.77
CA ASP A 42 -37.97 21.97 -11.17
C ASP A 42 -36.87 21.49 -12.14
N PRO A 43 -37.20 20.74 -13.20
CA PRO A 43 -36.24 20.34 -14.22
C PRO A 43 -36.34 21.30 -15.41
N GLU A 44 -35.64 22.43 -15.38
CA GLU A 44 -35.43 23.18 -16.62
C GLU A 44 -34.12 23.99 -16.62
N ALA A 45 -33.37 23.78 -17.71
CA ALA A 45 -32.21 24.55 -18.16
C ALA A 45 -30.90 24.45 -17.35
N GLN A 46 -29.99 23.57 -17.80
CA GLN A 46 -28.66 23.97 -18.33
C GLN A 46 -27.86 22.73 -18.74
N SER A 47 -27.91 22.42 -20.04
CA SER A 47 -27.02 21.47 -20.72
C SER A 47 -26.23 22.24 -21.77
N THR A 48 -25.14 22.88 -21.36
CA THR A 48 -24.05 23.23 -22.28
C THR A 48 -22.76 23.55 -21.54
N GLN A 49 -21.67 22.94 -22.00
CA GLN A 49 -20.26 23.25 -21.71
C GLN A 49 -19.60 22.58 -20.48
N ALA A 50 -19.23 21.32 -20.64
CA ALA A 50 -18.06 20.74 -19.99
C ALA A 50 -17.38 19.71 -20.91
N ASN A 51 -16.83 20.18 -22.03
CA ASN A 51 -15.82 19.44 -22.81
C ASN A 51 -14.54 20.28 -22.83
N LYS A 52 -13.80 20.25 -21.72
CA LYS A 52 -12.43 20.76 -21.70
C LYS A 52 -11.51 19.62 -22.09
N ILE A 53 -11.07 19.70 -23.34
CA ILE A 53 -10.14 18.79 -24.00
C ILE A 53 -8.88 18.66 -23.13
N LEU A 54 -8.71 17.49 -22.52
CA LEU A 54 -7.46 17.06 -21.90
C LEU A 54 -6.49 16.70 -23.02
N HIS A 55 -5.73 17.70 -23.49
CA HIS A 55 -4.54 17.42 -24.29
C HIS A 55 -3.52 16.73 -23.38
N GLN A 56 -3.40 15.40 -23.52
CA GLN A 56 -2.25 14.65 -23.02
C GLN A 56 -1.01 15.13 -23.80
N ALA A 57 -0.33 16.13 -23.26
CA ALA A 57 1.04 16.43 -23.65
C ALA A 57 1.91 15.21 -23.31
N SER A 58 2.74 14.76 -24.25
CA SER A 58 3.75 13.73 -24.00
C SER A 58 4.58 14.15 -22.78
N PRO A 59 4.78 13.27 -21.78
CA PRO A 59 5.52 13.62 -20.58
C PRO A 59 6.97 14.01 -20.96
N PRO A 60 7.51 15.12 -20.43
CA PRO A 60 8.84 15.60 -20.77
C PRO A 60 9.93 14.55 -20.48
N GLU A 61 10.99 14.52 -21.28
CA GLU A 61 12.06 13.49 -21.22
C GLU A 61 12.73 13.36 -19.84
N ALA A 62 12.65 14.40 -19.00
CA ALA A 62 13.14 14.40 -17.61
C ALA A 62 12.48 13.33 -16.71
N PHE A 63 11.31 12.81 -17.09
CA PHE A 63 10.65 11.72 -16.35
C PHE A 63 11.35 10.36 -16.46
N ARG A 64 12.30 10.19 -17.40
CA ARG A 64 12.92 8.88 -17.67
C ARG A 64 13.81 8.37 -16.54
N ASN A 65 14.40 9.25 -15.74
CA ASN A 65 15.40 8.84 -14.76
C ASN A 65 14.84 8.53 -13.36
N GLY A 66 13.56 8.85 -13.09
CA GLY A 66 12.98 8.58 -11.78
C GLY A 66 13.61 9.36 -10.62
N VAL A 67 14.46 10.34 -10.92
CA VAL A 67 15.11 11.21 -9.94
C VAL A 67 14.34 12.53 -9.89
N TRP A 68 13.95 12.93 -8.68
CA TRP A 68 13.44 14.26 -8.44
C TRP A 68 14.60 15.25 -8.41
N SER A 69 14.64 16.15 -9.38
CA SER A 69 15.66 17.20 -9.50
C SER A 69 14.93 18.53 -9.51
N VAL A 70 15.08 19.30 -8.44
CA VAL A 70 14.48 20.63 -8.28
C VAL A 70 15.59 21.65 -8.13
N THR A 71 15.52 22.75 -8.87
CA THR A 71 16.44 23.87 -8.78
C THR A 71 15.88 24.97 -7.87
N ASP A 72 16.75 25.90 -7.45
CA ASP A 72 16.34 27.00 -6.57
C ASP A 72 15.20 27.86 -7.15
N ASP A 73 15.20 28.13 -8.45
CA ASP A 73 14.18 28.94 -9.12
C ASP A 73 12.80 28.30 -9.17
N GLN A 74 12.72 26.97 -9.05
CA GLN A 74 11.46 26.22 -9.04
C GLN A 74 10.79 26.19 -7.66
N ILE A 75 11.52 26.54 -6.60
CA ILE A 75 10.96 26.53 -5.26
C ILE A 75 10.27 27.87 -4.97
N SER A 76 8.96 27.77 -4.74
CA SER A 76 8.18 28.88 -4.23
C SER A 76 8.50 29.19 -2.77
N GLU A 77 8.47 30.46 -2.42
CA GLU A 77 8.50 30.86 -1.01
C GLU A 77 7.24 30.38 -0.28
N LEU A 78 7.38 30.10 1.02
CA LEU A 78 6.25 29.72 1.86
C LEU A 78 5.19 30.84 1.88
N PRO A 79 3.93 30.59 1.45
CA PRO A 79 2.90 31.63 1.43
C PRO A 79 2.62 32.23 2.80
N ASP A 80 2.20 33.50 2.84
CA ASP A 80 1.78 34.15 4.08
C ASP A 80 0.60 33.40 4.70
N LEU A 81 0.64 33.22 6.02
CA LEU A 81 -0.37 32.49 6.80
C LEU A 81 -0.48 30.99 6.49
N TYR A 82 0.44 30.42 5.71
CA TYR A 82 0.49 28.96 5.51
C TYR A 82 0.89 28.25 6.81
N GLN A 83 0.01 27.40 7.32
CA GLN A 83 0.32 26.54 8.46
C GLN A 83 1.06 25.31 7.96
N LEU A 84 2.34 25.20 8.33
CA LEU A 84 3.13 24.01 8.07
C LEU A 84 2.63 22.83 8.90
N ASP A 85 2.70 21.64 8.31
CA ASP A 85 2.53 20.39 9.04
C ASP A 85 3.52 20.34 10.22
N PRO A 86 3.12 19.88 11.42
CA PRO A 86 4.01 19.80 12.58
C PRO A 86 5.28 18.97 12.34
N SER A 87 5.27 18.05 11.37
CA SER A 87 6.44 17.26 11.00
C SER A 87 7.42 17.98 10.07
N ALA A 88 7.07 19.16 9.53
CA ALA A 88 7.92 19.88 8.59
C ALA A 88 9.31 20.18 9.15
N VAL A 89 10.32 20.17 8.28
CA VAL A 89 11.72 20.33 8.66
C VAL A 89 12.39 21.42 7.84
N PHE A 90 13.20 22.25 8.51
CA PHE A 90 14.06 23.24 7.85
C PHE A 90 15.47 22.68 7.67
N ILE A 91 16.02 22.85 6.47
CA ILE A 91 17.35 22.38 6.08
C ILE A 91 18.16 23.62 5.63
N PRO A 92 19.10 24.11 6.45
CA PRO A 92 19.91 25.28 6.12
C PRO A 92 21.03 24.94 5.13
N ASP A 93 21.36 25.89 4.27
CA ASP A 93 22.59 25.94 3.45
C ASP A 93 22.83 24.71 2.55
N GLU A 94 21.76 23.98 2.20
CA GLU A 94 21.80 22.84 1.27
C GLU A 94 20.99 23.14 0.02
N SER A 95 21.46 22.66 -1.14
CA SER A 95 20.75 22.90 -2.38
C SER A 95 19.49 22.04 -2.48
N PRO A 96 18.40 22.56 -3.07
CA PRO A 96 17.20 21.80 -3.40
C PRO A 96 17.44 20.49 -4.14
N GLU A 97 18.40 20.49 -5.06
CA GLU A 97 18.78 19.33 -5.86
C GLU A 97 19.31 18.20 -4.97
N GLN A 98 20.19 18.52 -4.01
CA GLN A 98 20.72 17.54 -3.07
C GLN A 98 19.62 16.99 -2.15
N ILE A 99 18.72 17.85 -1.69
CA ILE A 99 17.58 17.47 -0.84
C ILE A 99 16.67 16.50 -1.60
N THR A 100 16.27 16.85 -2.82
CA THR A 100 15.35 16.05 -3.65
C THR A 100 15.97 14.75 -4.14
N ALA A 101 17.27 14.72 -4.45
CA ALA A 101 18.00 13.49 -4.74
C ALA A 101 18.00 12.52 -3.54
N ARG A 102 18.23 13.03 -2.32
CA ARG A 102 18.16 12.23 -1.09
C ARG A 102 16.76 11.68 -0.83
N ILE A 103 15.73 12.50 -1.00
CA ILE A 103 14.33 12.08 -0.85
C ILE A 103 13.99 11.00 -1.89
N SER A 104 14.36 11.18 -3.16
CA SER A 104 14.13 10.20 -4.22
C SER A 104 14.73 8.84 -3.89
N GLY A 105 15.96 8.83 -3.35
CA GLY A 105 16.61 7.62 -2.87
C GLY A 105 15.81 6.92 -1.77
N GLU A 106 15.31 7.66 -0.77
CA GLU A 106 14.49 7.08 0.32
C GLU A 106 13.16 6.53 -0.20
N LEU A 107 12.49 7.24 -1.11
CA LEU A 107 11.25 6.77 -1.72
C LEU A 107 11.45 5.45 -2.47
N ARG A 108 12.53 5.36 -3.26
CA ARG A 108 12.92 4.12 -3.94
C ARG A 108 13.19 2.99 -2.94
N ASP A 109 14.01 3.25 -1.93
CA ASP A 109 14.45 2.25 -0.96
C ASP A 109 13.26 1.69 -0.14
N ARG A 110 12.28 2.54 0.15
CA ARG A 110 11.02 2.16 0.80
C ARG A 110 9.96 1.63 -0.15
N SER A 111 10.24 1.62 -1.46
CA SER A 111 9.28 1.15 -2.47
C SER A 111 7.98 1.95 -2.45
N ILE A 112 8.11 3.27 -2.35
CA ILE A 112 7.03 4.23 -2.41
C ILE A 112 6.93 4.74 -3.85
N GLU A 113 5.76 4.61 -4.45
CA GLU A 113 5.50 5.16 -5.78
C GLU A 113 5.46 6.68 -5.69
N ALA A 114 6.13 7.36 -6.63
CA ALA A 114 6.24 8.81 -6.62
C ALA A 114 6.11 9.39 -8.02
N GLU A 115 5.26 10.41 -8.13
CA GLU A 115 5.11 11.28 -9.29
C GLU A 115 5.66 12.66 -8.93
N PHE A 116 6.68 13.09 -9.67
CA PHE A 116 7.38 14.34 -9.41
C PHE A 116 6.87 15.46 -10.31
N ASP A 117 6.51 16.56 -9.69
CA ASP A 117 6.13 17.83 -10.30
C ASP A 117 7.28 18.82 -10.04
N GLN A 118 8.17 18.94 -11.03
CA GLN A 118 9.38 19.76 -10.92
C GLN A 118 9.04 21.24 -10.85
N GLU A 119 8.02 21.69 -11.59
CA GLU A 119 7.60 23.09 -11.66
C GLU A 119 7.10 23.61 -10.30
N HIS A 120 6.39 22.76 -9.54
CA HIS A 120 5.82 23.15 -8.24
C HIS A 120 6.62 22.60 -7.05
N ALA A 121 7.83 22.08 -7.28
CA ALA A 121 8.67 21.44 -6.27
C ALA A 121 7.87 20.48 -5.35
N LYS A 122 7.06 19.62 -5.98
CA LYS A 122 6.10 18.74 -5.31
C LYS A 122 6.25 17.30 -5.77
N ALA A 123 6.09 16.36 -4.85
CA ALA A 123 5.95 14.94 -5.16
C ALA A 123 4.59 14.41 -4.66
N THR A 124 3.85 13.70 -5.51
CA THR A 124 2.69 12.91 -5.08
C THR A 124 3.14 11.48 -4.87
N CYS A 125 2.91 10.94 -3.68
CA CYS A 125 3.47 9.66 -3.27
C CYS A 125 2.37 8.70 -2.80
N THR A 126 2.55 7.42 -3.09
CA THR A 126 1.66 6.34 -2.66
C THR A 126 2.47 5.20 -2.05
N THR A 127 2.21 4.88 -0.79
CA THR A 127 2.85 3.75 -0.10
C THR A 127 2.31 2.41 -0.61
N THR A 128 3.03 1.32 -0.29
CA THR A 128 2.57 -0.05 -0.57
C THR A 128 1.27 -0.43 0.13
N GLU A 129 0.92 0.26 1.23
CA GLU A 129 -0.35 0.11 1.96
C GLU A 129 -1.47 1.00 1.38
N GLY A 130 -1.19 1.80 0.36
CA GLY A 130 -2.17 2.68 -0.30
C GLY A 130 -2.42 4.01 0.41
N VAL A 131 -1.54 4.43 1.33
CA VAL A 131 -1.56 5.79 1.87
C VAL A 131 -1.02 6.75 0.82
N GLU A 132 -1.83 7.74 0.48
CA GLU A 132 -1.46 8.83 -0.42
C GLU A 132 -1.01 10.03 0.40
N PHE A 133 0.12 10.59 0.03
CA PHE A 133 0.68 11.77 0.66
C PHE A 133 1.43 12.62 -0.36
N ARG A 134 1.80 13.83 0.06
CA ARG A 134 2.53 14.78 -0.77
C ARG A 134 3.77 15.24 -0.04
N ILE A 135 4.85 15.39 -0.79
CA ILE A 135 6.06 16.08 -0.33
C ILE A 135 6.09 17.43 -1.04
N LYS A 136 6.35 18.50 -0.29
CA LYS A 136 6.52 19.85 -0.85
C LYS A 136 7.78 20.47 -0.32
N LEU A 137 8.45 21.23 -1.18
CA LEU A 137 9.57 22.07 -0.81
C LEU A 137 9.15 23.53 -0.87
N TYR A 138 9.57 24.30 0.13
CA TYR A 138 9.39 25.74 0.20
C TYR A 138 10.72 26.43 0.47
N ARG A 139 10.91 27.62 -0.09
CA ARG A 139 12.04 28.48 0.27
C ARG A 139 11.71 29.16 1.60
N GLY A 140 12.64 29.11 2.55
CA GLY A 140 12.47 29.81 3.81
C GLY A 140 12.46 31.33 3.63
N ARG A 141 11.95 32.06 4.62
CA ARG A 141 11.82 33.53 4.59
C ARG A 141 12.56 34.17 5.75
N GLY A 142 12.95 35.45 5.58
CA GLY A 142 13.60 36.25 6.61
C GLY A 142 14.86 35.56 7.15
N LYS A 143 14.90 35.26 8.45
CA LYS A 143 16.03 34.56 9.08
C LYS A 143 16.26 33.12 8.61
N PHE A 144 15.33 32.55 7.84
CA PHE A 144 15.39 31.21 7.26
C PHE A 144 15.58 31.26 5.73
N SER A 145 15.92 32.41 5.15
CA SER A 145 16.07 32.55 3.69
C SER A 145 17.22 31.72 3.10
N ASN A 146 18.12 31.24 3.95
CA ASN A 146 19.28 30.45 3.56
C ASN A 146 18.99 28.93 3.48
N GLY A 147 17.72 28.50 3.47
CA GLY A 147 17.42 27.07 3.44
C GLY A 147 16.08 26.72 2.82
N THR A 148 15.85 25.41 2.76
CA THR A 148 14.63 24.81 2.23
C THR A 148 13.83 24.18 3.36
N ILE A 149 12.52 24.39 3.36
CA ILE A 149 11.56 23.72 4.23
C ILE A 149 11.01 22.52 3.45
N VAL A 150 11.11 21.33 4.03
CA VAL A 150 10.53 20.10 3.48
C VAL A 150 9.34 19.71 4.34
N GLU A 151 8.20 19.50 3.69
CA GLU A 151 6.95 19.15 4.33
C GLU A 151 6.39 17.86 3.73
N VAL A 152 5.91 16.95 4.59
CA VAL A 152 5.22 15.72 4.19
C VAL A 152 3.79 15.77 4.69
N GLN A 153 2.83 15.87 3.77
CA GLN A 153 1.40 16.00 4.08
C GLN A 153 0.62 14.77 3.66
N ARG A 154 -0.02 14.10 4.63
CA ARG A 154 -0.96 13.02 4.34
C ARG A 154 -2.18 13.56 3.58
N ARG A 155 -2.65 12.83 2.56
CA ARG A 155 -3.87 13.17 1.80
C ARG A 155 -4.97 12.14 1.98
N PHE A 156 -4.64 10.86 1.98
CA PHE A 156 -5.63 9.79 2.09
C PHE A 156 -5.05 8.52 2.74
N GLY A 157 -5.93 7.67 3.28
CA GLY A 157 -5.61 6.36 3.85
C GLY A 157 -5.20 6.41 5.32
N THR A 158 -5.12 5.25 5.98
CA THR A 158 -4.59 5.06 7.34
C THR A 158 -3.59 3.91 7.34
N ALA A 159 -2.44 4.07 8.00
CA ALA A 159 -1.37 3.08 8.05
C ALA A 159 -0.54 3.31 9.30
N ALA A 160 -0.21 2.25 10.02
CA ALA A 160 0.65 2.32 11.19
C ALA A 160 2.08 2.73 10.80
N ASN A 161 2.51 2.36 9.59
CA ASN A 161 3.86 2.59 9.11
C ASN A 161 4.09 4.00 8.52
N PHE A 162 3.02 4.76 8.24
CA PHE A 162 3.15 6.07 7.59
C PHE A 162 4.03 7.05 8.38
N HIS A 163 3.92 7.07 9.72
CA HIS A 163 4.78 7.92 10.54
C HIS A 163 6.27 7.55 10.41
N ALA A 164 6.57 6.25 10.30
CA ALA A 164 7.94 5.77 10.09
C ALA A 164 8.46 6.15 8.70
N ASP A 165 7.61 6.10 7.67
CA ASP A 165 7.93 6.59 6.32
C ASP A 165 8.22 8.09 6.34
N THR A 166 7.33 8.90 6.93
CA THR A 166 7.51 10.36 7.06
C THR A 166 8.81 10.70 7.78
N SER A 167 9.07 10.07 8.93
CA SER A 167 10.29 10.32 9.71
C SER A 167 11.55 10.01 8.90
N ALA A 168 11.56 8.88 8.17
CA ALA A 168 12.71 8.49 7.37
C ALA A 168 12.92 9.41 6.15
N ILE A 169 11.85 9.82 5.48
CA ILE A 169 11.92 10.79 4.37
C ILE A 169 12.53 12.11 4.87
N LEU A 170 12.06 12.63 6.00
CA LEU A 170 12.53 13.89 6.56
C LEU A 170 13.96 13.79 7.11
N ASP A 171 14.32 12.67 7.75
CA ASP A 171 15.69 12.43 8.21
C ASP A 171 16.67 12.31 7.04
N ARG A 172 16.28 11.62 5.97
CA ARG A 172 17.08 11.53 4.74
C ARG A 172 17.20 12.90 4.08
N ALA A 173 16.12 13.68 4.05
CA ALA A 173 16.14 15.05 3.56
C ALA A 173 17.13 15.93 4.32
N ARG A 174 17.31 15.74 5.63
CA ARG A 174 18.33 16.42 6.46
C ARG A 174 19.76 15.89 6.30
N GLY A 175 20.00 14.94 5.40
CA GLY A 175 21.31 14.33 5.22
C GLY A 175 21.72 13.33 6.29
N LYS A 176 20.81 12.95 7.20
CA LYS A 176 21.12 11.91 8.17
C LYS A 176 21.35 10.59 7.44
N GLN A 177 22.42 9.90 7.83
CA GLN A 177 22.60 8.52 7.42
C GLN A 177 21.65 7.67 8.25
N ILE A 178 20.54 7.27 7.63
CA ILE A 178 19.67 6.26 8.20
C ILE A 178 20.44 4.95 8.06
N ALA A 179 20.75 4.31 9.20
CA ALA A 179 21.26 2.95 9.17
C ALA A 179 20.33 2.15 8.26
N LYS A 180 20.89 1.50 7.21
CA LYS A 180 20.12 0.79 6.16
C LYS A 180 18.90 0.19 6.82
N ALA A 181 17.72 0.73 6.49
CA ALA A 181 16.51 0.41 7.21
C ALA A 181 16.44 -1.10 7.34
N THR A 182 16.72 -1.63 8.53
CA THR A 182 16.35 -2.98 8.86
C THR A 182 14.85 -2.91 8.76
N LEU A 183 14.32 -3.33 7.61
CA LEU A 183 12.90 -3.60 7.36
C LEU A 183 12.38 -4.08 8.69
N ARG A 184 11.57 -3.25 9.36
CA ARG A 184 11.21 -3.43 10.77
C ARG A 184 10.98 -4.91 10.94
N SER A 185 11.86 -5.54 11.72
CA SER A 185 11.81 -6.97 11.90
C SER A 185 10.36 -7.28 12.27
N ALA A 186 9.77 -8.33 11.70
CA ALA A 186 8.39 -8.75 11.99
C ALA A 186 8.11 -8.90 13.51
N LYS A 187 9.14 -8.77 14.36
CA LYS A 187 9.07 -8.60 15.81
C LYS A 187 8.37 -7.34 16.33
N ASP A 188 8.16 -6.29 15.53
CA ASP A 188 7.29 -5.16 15.93
C ASP A 188 5.80 -5.47 15.75
N VAL A 189 5.46 -6.64 15.18
CA VAL A 189 4.10 -7.17 15.23
C VAL A 189 3.86 -7.60 16.67
N LEU A 190 2.68 -7.24 17.20
CA LEU A 190 2.22 -7.72 18.51
C LEU A 190 2.57 -9.21 18.65
N PRO A 191 3.12 -9.66 19.80
CA PRO A 191 3.51 -11.04 19.98
C PRO A 191 2.37 -11.94 19.51
N LEU A 192 2.59 -12.69 18.43
CA LEU A 192 1.67 -13.74 18.04
C LEU A 192 1.58 -14.62 19.29
N VAL A 193 0.39 -14.72 19.85
CA VAL A 193 0.11 -15.68 20.92
C VAL A 193 0.57 -17.00 20.35
N ALA A 194 1.66 -17.55 20.88
CA ALA A 194 2.27 -18.75 20.34
C ALA A 194 1.15 -19.77 20.19
N ASP A 195 0.92 -20.20 18.95
CA ASP A 195 -0.10 -21.18 18.64
C ASP A 195 0.16 -22.37 19.57
N GLN A 196 -0.64 -22.48 20.64
CA GLN A 196 -0.81 -23.78 21.24
C GLN A 196 -1.36 -24.63 20.10
N GLU A 197 -0.76 -25.79 19.88
CA GLU A 197 -1.09 -26.74 18.81
C GLU A 197 -2.50 -27.31 19.01
N ASP A 198 -3.51 -26.44 19.04
CA ASP A 198 -4.87 -26.82 18.81
C ASP A 198 -4.94 -27.29 17.36
N ASP A 199 -5.64 -28.41 17.13
CA ASP A 199 -5.91 -29.00 15.81
C ASP A 199 -6.83 -28.10 14.95
N TYR A 200 -6.55 -26.80 14.91
CA TYR A 200 -7.28 -25.81 14.16
C TYR A 200 -7.04 -26.01 12.66
N GLN A 201 -8.06 -26.51 11.98
CA GLN A 201 -8.10 -26.61 10.53
C GLN A 201 -9.01 -25.51 9.98
N PRO A 202 -8.45 -24.37 9.53
CA PRO A 202 -9.25 -23.28 8.99
C PRO A 202 -9.99 -23.73 7.72
N ASP A 203 -11.31 -23.55 7.71
CA ASP A 203 -12.12 -23.73 6.51
C ASP A 203 -12.06 -22.45 5.65
N GLY A 204 -11.28 -22.51 4.56
CA GLY A 204 -11.16 -21.42 3.60
C GLY A 204 -12.50 -21.01 2.99
N SER A 205 -13.44 -21.95 2.82
CA SER A 205 -14.77 -21.66 2.28
C SER A 205 -15.57 -20.76 3.23
N SER A 206 -15.57 -21.07 4.52
CA SER A 206 -16.22 -20.24 5.55
C SER A 206 -15.68 -18.81 5.56
N SER A 207 -14.36 -18.65 5.41
CA SER A 207 -13.68 -17.35 5.41
C SER A 207 -14.06 -16.48 4.21
N LEU A 208 -14.35 -17.11 3.06
CA LEU A 208 -14.75 -16.41 1.84
C LEU A 208 -16.23 -16.01 1.80
N LYS A 209 -17.11 -16.60 2.63
CA LYS A 209 -18.56 -16.30 2.61
C LYS A 209 -18.87 -14.82 2.83
N MET A 210 -18.15 -14.17 3.74
CA MET A 210 -18.34 -12.73 3.99
C MET A 210 -17.84 -11.88 2.81
N VAL A 211 -16.68 -12.24 2.24
CA VAL A 211 -16.10 -11.57 1.07
C VAL A 211 -17.02 -11.68 -0.15
N ALA A 212 -17.58 -12.87 -0.40
CA ALA A 212 -18.55 -13.10 -1.47
C ALA A 212 -19.78 -12.18 -1.33
N LYS A 213 -20.35 -12.11 -0.12
CA LYS A 213 -21.49 -11.20 0.15
C LYS A 213 -21.15 -9.74 -0.15
N MET A 214 -19.95 -9.27 0.22
CA MET A 214 -19.53 -7.89 -0.04
C MET A 214 -19.24 -7.62 -1.53
N LEU A 215 -18.65 -8.58 -2.25
CA LEU A 215 -18.41 -8.48 -3.70
C LEU A 215 -19.67 -8.51 -4.56
N ASN A 216 -20.76 -9.02 -4.01
CA ASN A 216 -22.07 -9.05 -4.66
C ASN A 216 -22.92 -7.80 -4.37
N GLN A 217 -22.51 -6.97 -3.41
CA GLN A 217 -23.15 -5.68 -3.21
C GLN A 217 -22.66 -4.70 -4.28
N PRO A 218 -23.57 -3.94 -4.92
CA PRO A 218 -23.16 -2.89 -5.84
C PRO A 218 -22.41 -1.79 -5.09
N GLY A 219 -21.51 -1.11 -5.79
CA GLY A 219 -20.79 0.05 -5.28
C GLY A 219 -19.30 -0.21 -5.02
N TYR A 220 -18.54 0.86 -5.19
CA TYR A 220 -17.08 0.85 -5.05
C TYR A 220 -16.63 0.44 -3.65
N ASP A 221 -17.24 1.03 -2.61
CA ASP A 221 -16.83 0.84 -1.22
C ASP A 221 -16.98 -0.60 -0.75
N SER A 222 -18.08 -1.27 -1.13
CA SER A 222 -18.33 -2.68 -0.81
C SER A 222 -17.25 -3.58 -1.43
N HIS A 223 -16.92 -3.36 -2.71
CA HIS A 223 -15.86 -4.10 -3.37
C HIS A 223 -14.48 -3.80 -2.75
N PHE A 224 -14.21 -2.54 -2.45
CA PHE A 224 -12.95 -2.12 -1.86
C PHE A 224 -12.73 -2.77 -0.50
N LEU A 225 -13.74 -2.72 0.38
CA LEU A 225 -13.71 -3.38 1.69
C LEU A 225 -13.56 -4.90 1.57
N ALA A 226 -14.25 -5.52 0.61
CA ALA A 226 -14.13 -6.95 0.34
C ALA A 226 -12.69 -7.35 -0.02
N LEU A 227 -12.07 -6.60 -0.94
CA LEU A 227 -10.71 -6.86 -1.40
C LEU A 227 -9.67 -6.52 -0.32
N GLN A 228 -9.88 -5.49 0.48
CA GLN A 228 -9.02 -5.21 1.64
C GLN A 228 -9.05 -6.35 2.65
N THR A 229 -10.25 -6.84 2.98
CA THR A 229 -10.43 -8.01 3.86
C THR A 229 -9.71 -9.22 3.28
N LEU A 230 -9.92 -9.52 2.00
CA LEU A 230 -9.33 -10.69 1.35
C LEU A 230 -7.80 -10.58 1.19
N SER A 231 -7.27 -9.38 0.94
CA SER A 231 -5.82 -9.17 0.90
C SER A 231 -5.17 -9.48 2.23
N SER A 232 -5.87 -9.27 3.35
CA SER A 232 -5.39 -9.67 4.67
C SER A 232 -5.53 -11.18 4.87
N LEU A 233 -6.65 -11.78 4.45
CA LEU A 233 -6.87 -13.24 4.49
C LEU A 233 -5.86 -14.07 3.69
N THR A 234 -5.22 -13.46 2.69
CA THR A 234 -4.21 -14.10 1.84
C THR A 234 -2.77 -13.71 2.22
N ASP A 235 -2.56 -12.85 3.21
CA ASP A 235 -1.22 -12.43 3.63
C ASP A 235 -0.68 -13.34 4.75
N VAL A 236 0.39 -14.07 4.44
CA VAL A 236 1.05 -15.01 5.36
C VAL A 236 1.54 -14.34 6.65
N GLN A 237 1.92 -13.07 6.59
CA GLN A 237 2.38 -12.33 7.77
C GLN A 237 1.23 -11.94 8.70
N LYS A 238 -0.01 -11.91 8.20
CA LYS A 238 -1.19 -11.49 8.97
C LYS A 238 -2.00 -12.67 9.51
N MET A 239 -2.10 -13.76 8.74
CA MET A 239 -3.04 -14.85 9.02
C MET A 239 -2.36 -16.21 9.25
N GLY A 240 -1.04 -16.30 9.04
CA GLY A 240 -0.30 -17.55 9.15
C GLY A 240 -0.43 -18.45 7.91
N THR A 241 0.50 -19.39 7.77
CA THR A 241 0.63 -20.24 6.57
C THR A 241 -0.56 -21.16 6.35
N THR A 242 -1.11 -21.74 7.42
CA THR A 242 -2.20 -22.73 7.35
C THR A 242 -3.49 -22.10 6.81
N THR A 243 -3.90 -20.96 7.39
CA THR A 243 -5.08 -20.22 6.97
C THR A 243 -4.94 -19.71 5.53
N VAL A 244 -3.82 -19.06 5.21
CA VAL A 244 -3.58 -18.53 3.87
C VAL A 244 -3.60 -19.62 2.81
N LYS A 245 -2.97 -20.77 3.08
CA LYS A 245 -2.99 -21.92 2.16
C LYS A 245 -4.41 -22.45 1.95
N SER A 246 -5.21 -22.56 3.01
CA SER A 246 -6.61 -23.00 2.92
C SER A 246 -7.45 -22.04 2.07
N VAL A 247 -7.34 -20.73 2.32
CA VAL A 247 -8.03 -19.68 1.54
C VAL A 247 -7.55 -19.66 0.08
N ALA A 248 -6.25 -19.73 -0.15
CA ALA A 248 -5.65 -19.67 -1.48
C ALA A 248 -6.09 -20.85 -2.36
N LYS A 249 -6.10 -22.07 -1.82
CA LYS A 249 -6.62 -23.26 -2.52
C LYS A 249 -8.08 -23.11 -2.91
N GLU A 250 -8.90 -22.50 -2.05
CA GLU A 250 -10.31 -22.27 -2.34
C GLU A 250 -10.50 -21.23 -3.46
N LEU A 251 -9.69 -20.16 -3.46
CA LEU A 251 -9.75 -19.09 -4.46
C LEU A 251 -9.40 -19.55 -5.88
N ILE A 252 -8.52 -20.52 -6.05
CA ILE A 252 -8.08 -20.99 -7.39
C ILE A 252 -8.98 -22.07 -8.00
N LYS A 253 -10.01 -22.55 -7.29
CA LYS A 253 -10.96 -23.52 -7.84
C LYS A 253 -11.77 -22.89 -8.97
N GLU A 254 -11.93 -23.62 -10.08
CA GLU A 254 -12.59 -23.14 -11.32
C GLU A 254 -14.01 -22.56 -11.10
N ASN A 255 -14.75 -23.08 -10.12
CA ASN A 255 -16.12 -22.67 -9.82
C ASN A 255 -16.23 -21.76 -8.60
N ASN A 256 -15.12 -21.20 -8.10
CA ASN A 256 -15.15 -20.29 -6.97
C ASN A 256 -15.59 -18.89 -7.43
N GLU A 257 -16.73 -18.42 -6.93
CA GLU A 257 -17.30 -17.11 -7.25
C GLU A 257 -16.34 -15.95 -6.95
N VAL A 258 -15.69 -15.98 -5.79
CA VAL A 258 -14.77 -14.93 -5.34
C VAL A 258 -13.51 -14.90 -6.21
N GLY A 259 -12.90 -16.06 -6.45
CA GLY A 259 -11.76 -16.22 -7.34
C GLY A 259 -12.06 -15.72 -8.75
N ASN A 260 -13.19 -16.13 -9.33
CA ASN A 260 -13.63 -15.71 -10.65
C ASN A 260 -13.86 -14.19 -10.74
N LYS A 261 -14.41 -13.57 -9.68
CA LYS A 261 -14.57 -12.12 -9.61
C LYS A 261 -13.23 -11.40 -9.61
N ILE A 262 -12.26 -11.87 -8.83
CA ILE A 262 -10.90 -11.30 -8.77
C ILE A 262 -10.22 -11.40 -10.13
N LEU A 263 -10.27 -12.58 -10.76
CA LEU A 263 -9.71 -12.78 -12.10
C LEU A 263 -10.39 -11.85 -13.10
N SER A 264 -11.72 -11.72 -13.05
CA SER A 264 -12.45 -10.80 -13.94
C SER A 264 -12.00 -9.34 -13.77
N MET A 265 -11.70 -8.88 -12.55
CA MET A 265 -11.19 -7.54 -12.29
C MET A 265 -9.78 -7.32 -12.87
N ILE A 266 -8.95 -8.37 -12.86
CA ILE A 266 -7.58 -8.33 -13.40
C ILE A 266 -7.59 -8.36 -14.93
N LEU A 267 -8.38 -9.26 -15.50
CA LEU A 267 -8.44 -9.53 -16.94
C LEU A 267 -9.18 -8.41 -17.70
N ASN A 268 -10.31 -7.92 -17.17
CA ASN A 268 -11.20 -6.99 -17.90
C ASN A 268 -10.93 -5.51 -17.65
N SER A 269 -9.90 -5.15 -16.87
CA SER A 269 -9.65 -3.74 -16.54
C SER A 269 -9.24 -2.94 -17.79
N LYS A 270 -10.10 -1.97 -18.15
CA LYS A 270 -9.89 -1.03 -19.27
C LYS A 270 -9.07 0.21 -18.88
N GLY A 271 -8.46 0.23 -17.69
CA GLY A 271 -7.58 1.31 -17.27
C GLY A 271 -8.30 2.57 -16.78
N GLU A 272 -9.54 2.48 -16.31
CA GLU A 272 -10.22 3.59 -15.64
C GLU A 272 -9.67 3.80 -14.21
N ASP A 273 -9.39 5.06 -13.85
CA ASP A 273 -8.71 5.45 -12.60
C ASP A 273 -9.40 4.94 -11.34
N GLU A 274 -10.74 4.94 -11.28
CA GLU A 274 -11.46 4.45 -10.09
C GLU A 274 -11.24 2.94 -9.89
N THR A 275 -11.23 2.17 -10.98
CA THR A 275 -11.02 0.70 -10.93
C THR A 275 -9.58 0.32 -10.60
N PHE A 276 -8.65 1.26 -10.69
CA PHE A 276 -7.22 1.01 -10.48
C PHE A 276 -6.90 0.48 -9.08
N LYS A 277 -7.50 1.06 -8.03
CA LYS A 277 -7.25 0.62 -6.65
C LYS A 277 -7.79 -0.78 -6.39
N LEU A 278 -8.99 -1.09 -6.89
CA LEU A 278 -9.58 -2.43 -6.81
C LEU A 278 -8.70 -3.45 -7.52
N ARG A 279 -8.25 -3.11 -8.73
CA ARG A 279 -7.35 -3.97 -9.50
C ARG A 279 -6.03 -4.21 -8.79
N THR A 280 -5.46 -3.18 -8.17
CA THR A 280 -4.21 -3.30 -7.42
C THR A 280 -4.35 -4.26 -6.24
N LEU A 281 -5.47 -4.20 -5.51
CA LEU A 281 -5.79 -5.16 -4.46
C LEU A 281 -6.01 -6.57 -5.03
N ALA A 282 -6.74 -6.70 -6.14
CA ALA A 282 -6.96 -7.97 -6.82
C ALA A 282 -5.63 -8.64 -7.25
N MET A 283 -4.71 -7.86 -7.85
CA MET A 283 -3.36 -8.32 -8.20
C MET A 283 -2.56 -8.73 -6.96
N THR A 284 -2.70 -8.00 -5.85
CA THR A 284 -2.05 -8.36 -4.58
C THR A 284 -2.58 -9.69 -4.04
N ILE A 285 -3.90 -9.88 -4.05
CA ILE A 285 -4.54 -11.13 -3.64
C ILE A 285 -4.09 -12.29 -4.53
N LEU A 286 -4.06 -12.10 -5.86
CA LEU A 286 -3.59 -13.12 -6.78
C LEU A 286 -2.13 -13.50 -6.51
N GLY A 287 -1.24 -12.51 -6.36
CA GLY A 287 0.18 -12.75 -6.07
C GLY A 287 0.37 -13.52 -4.76
N ASN A 288 -0.36 -13.16 -3.71
CA ASN A 288 -0.34 -13.86 -2.43
C ASN A 288 -0.87 -15.30 -2.56
N THR A 289 -2.00 -15.49 -3.24
CA THR A 289 -2.63 -16.79 -3.48
C THR A 289 -1.69 -17.73 -4.23
N LEU A 290 -1.09 -17.28 -5.33
CA LEU A 290 -0.18 -18.10 -6.14
C LEU A 290 1.10 -18.47 -5.38
N GLN A 291 1.56 -17.64 -4.45
CA GLN A 291 2.70 -17.96 -3.58
C GLN A 291 2.38 -19.02 -2.52
N ALA A 292 1.11 -19.17 -2.14
CA ALA A 292 0.66 -20.05 -1.07
C ALA A 292 0.27 -21.46 -1.53
N VAL A 293 -0.05 -21.63 -2.82
CA VAL A 293 -0.45 -22.90 -3.43
C VAL A 293 0.74 -23.59 -4.10
N SER A 294 0.68 -24.91 -4.25
CA SER A 294 1.72 -25.63 -5.01
C SER A 294 1.51 -25.44 -6.51
N LYS A 295 2.57 -25.63 -7.30
CA LYS A 295 2.53 -25.38 -8.75
C LYS A 295 1.55 -26.31 -9.48
N GLU A 296 1.41 -27.53 -8.96
CA GLU A 296 0.54 -28.59 -9.49
C GLU A 296 -0.94 -28.29 -9.24
N GLU A 297 -1.26 -27.41 -8.28
CA GLU A 297 -2.63 -27.00 -7.99
C GLU A 297 -3.12 -25.90 -8.95
N ILE A 298 -2.21 -25.25 -9.68
CA ILE A 298 -2.52 -24.14 -10.59
C ILE A 298 -2.79 -24.72 -11.98
N SER A 299 -4.04 -24.63 -12.45
CA SER A 299 -4.45 -25.14 -13.76
C SER A 299 -3.77 -24.41 -14.93
N ASP A 300 -3.51 -25.13 -16.02
CA ASP A 300 -2.91 -24.58 -17.24
C ASP A 300 -3.79 -23.48 -17.85
N SER A 301 -5.11 -23.66 -17.81
CA SER A 301 -6.05 -22.62 -18.27
C SER A 301 -5.87 -21.30 -17.51
N LEU A 302 -5.64 -21.36 -16.18
CA LEU A 302 -5.40 -20.15 -15.40
C LEU A 302 -4.05 -19.51 -15.79
N ARG A 303 -3.02 -20.32 -16.02
CA ARG A 303 -1.69 -19.85 -16.47
C ARG A 303 -1.79 -19.11 -17.80
N GLU A 304 -2.46 -19.71 -18.79
CA GLU A 304 -2.68 -19.13 -20.12
C GLU A 304 -3.46 -17.81 -20.05
N GLN A 305 -4.52 -17.75 -19.21
CA GLN A 305 -5.31 -16.53 -19.04
C GLN A 305 -4.51 -15.39 -18.40
N LEU A 306 -3.64 -15.71 -17.43
CA LEU A 306 -2.87 -14.70 -16.69
C LEU A 306 -1.67 -14.16 -17.49
N GLN A 307 -1.00 -15.00 -18.28
CA GLN A 307 0.21 -14.64 -19.02
C GLN A 307 0.15 -13.27 -19.73
N PRO A 308 -0.84 -12.98 -20.60
CA PRO A 308 -0.87 -11.71 -21.31
C PRO A 308 -1.01 -10.49 -20.37
N VAL A 309 -1.74 -10.64 -19.27
CA VAL A 309 -1.91 -9.56 -18.30
C VAL A 309 -0.64 -9.34 -17.48
N LEU A 310 0.03 -10.42 -17.05
CA LEU A 310 1.29 -10.32 -16.31
C LEU A 310 2.39 -9.64 -17.15
N LEU A 311 2.52 -10.02 -18.42
CA LEU A 311 3.44 -9.39 -19.36
C LEU A 311 3.13 -7.90 -19.56
N ARG A 312 1.84 -7.57 -19.72
CA ARG A 312 1.39 -6.17 -19.84
C ARG A 312 1.77 -5.34 -18.62
N GLU A 313 1.52 -5.83 -17.40
CA GLU A 313 1.83 -5.08 -16.18
C GLU A 313 3.34 -4.91 -15.99
N LEU A 314 4.15 -5.93 -16.29
CA LEU A 314 5.62 -5.83 -16.23
C LEU A 314 6.17 -4.80 -17.23
N ARG A 315 5.69 -4.81 -18.48
CA ARG A 315 6.05 -3.81 -19.50
C ARG A 315 5.58 -2.40 -19.13
N ALA A 316 4.47 -2.29 -18.40
CA ALA A 316 3.92 -1.04 -17.90
C ALA A 316 4.50 -0.59 -16.54
N ALA A 317 5.60 -1.18 -16.06
CA ALA A 317 6.19 -0.88 -14.75
C ALA A 317 6.49 0.61 -14.53
N HIS A 318 6.80 1.36 -15.58
CA HIS A 318 7.06 2.80 -15.51
C HIS A 318 5.82 3.63 -15.09
N LYS A 319 4.61 3.12 -15.39
CA LYS A 319 3.33 3.75 -15.03
C LYS A 319 2.82 3.27 -13.68
N ASN A 320 3.01 1.99 -13.38
CA ASN A 320 2.47 1.37 -12.17
C ASN A 320 3.45 0.33 -11.63
N GLN A 321 4.33 0.79 -10.74
CA GLN A 321 5.37 -0.04 -10.16
C GLN A 321 4.78 -1.13 -9.27
N ARG A 322 3.69 -0.84 -8.55
CA ARG A 322 3.02 -1.74 -7.61
C ARG A 322 2.37 -2.91 -8.33
N ASN A 323 1.64 -2.68 -9.42
CA ASN A 323 1.12 -3.79 -10.22
C ASN A 323 2.25 -4.59 -10.85
N ALA A 324 3.32 -3.95 -11.30
CA ALA A 324 4.49 -4.68 -11.82
C ALA A 324 5.14 -5.57 -10.76
N VAL A 325 5.20 -5.14 -9.49
CA VAL A 325 5.70 -5.97 -8.38
C VAL A 325 4.80 -7.18 -8.17
N GLN A 326 3.48 -6.99 -8.13
CA GLN A 326 2.55 -8.11 -7.96
C GLN A 326 2.58 -9.05 -9.18
N ALA A 327 2.70 -8.51 -10.39
CA ALA A 327 2.86 -9.30 -11.59
C ALA A 327 4.15 -10.12 -11.56
N ALA A 328 5.27 -9.52 -11.14
CA ALA A 328 6.53 -10.23 -10.95
C ALA A 328 6.41 -11.34 -9.89
N LYS A 329 5.65 -11.14 -8.81
CA LYS A 329 5.36 -12.21 -7.81
C LYS A 329 4.55 -13.35 -8.41
N CYS A 330 3.52 -13.04 -9.21
CA CYS A 330 2.76 -14.07 -9.91
C CYS A 330 3.67 -14.86 -10.85
N VAL A 331 4.46 -14.18 -11.69
CA VAL A 331 5.43 -14.81 -12.59
C VAL A 331 6.41 -15.69 -11.83
N GLU A 332 6.96 -15.21 -10.71
CA GLU A 332 7.87 -15.98 -9.85
C GLU A 332 7.26 -17.32 -9.38
N SER A 333 5.94 -17.35 -9.16
CA SER A 333 5.19 -18.53 -8.69
C SER A 333 4.80 -19.44 -9.84
N LEU A 334 4.52 -18.88 -11.02
CA LEU A 334 4.11 -19.60 -12.21
C LEU A 334 5.28 -20.23 -12.97
N LEU A 335 6.45 -19.59 -13.00
CA LEU A 335 7.61 -20.08 -13.76
C LEU A 335 7.96 -21.54 -13.42
N THR A 336 7.96 -22.41 -14.42
CA THR A 336 8.58 -23.73 -14.37
C THR A 336 9.86 -23.75 -15.21
N VAL A 337 10.77 -24.67 -14.92
CA VAL A 337 12.07 -24.78 -15.63
C VAL A 337 11.87 -25.16 -17.11
N GLU A 338 10.73 -25.75 -17.45
CA GLU A 338 10.45 -26.31 -18.78
C GLU A 338 9.60 -25.38 -19.68
N ASP A 339 9.23 -24.19 -19.20
CA ASP A 339 8.33 -23.30 -19.93
C ASP A 339 9.01 -22.62 -21.14
N SER A 340 8.58 -22.99 -22.35
CA SER A 340 8.97 -22.34 -23.61
C SER A 340 8.56 -20.86 -23.70
N SER A 341 7.64 -20.42 -22.84
CA SER A 341 7.18 -19.03 -22.72
C SER A 341 8.19 -18.08 -22.07
N PHE A 342 9.35 -18.58 -21.65
CA PHE A 342 10.38 -17.79 -20.98
C PHE A 342 10.85 -16.58 -21.82
N ALA A 343 10.93 -16.71 -23.14
CA ALA A 343 11.42 -15.64 -24.03
C ALA A 343 10.59 -14.35 -23.89
N ASP A 344 9.28 -14.46 -23.70
CA ASP A 344 8.40 -13.29 -23.55
C ASP A 344 8.59 -12.59 -22.20
N TYR A 345 8.83 -13.37 -21.15
CA TYR A 345 9.04 -12.84 -19.80
C TYR A 345 10.40 -12.18 -19.65
N ASP A 346 11.45 -12.67 -20.31
CA ASP A 346 12.81 -12.12 -20.21
C ASP A 346 12.84 -10.62 -20.56
N GLU A 347 12.25 -10.24 -21.69
CA GLU A 347 12.16 -8.85 -22.11
C GLU A 347 11.38 -8.00 -21.09
N ALA A 348 10.20 -8.46 -20.69
CA ALA A 348 9.34 -7.73 -19.75
C ALA A 348 9.99 -7.57 -18.37
N LEU A 349 10.69 -8.60 -17.88
CA LEU A 349 11.43 -8.57 -16.63
C LEU A 349 12.64 -7.64 -16.70
N LYS A 350 13.34 -7.53 -17.84
CA LYS A 350 14.42 -6.55 -18.03
C LYS A 350 13.92 -5.11 -17.92
N ILE A 351 12.78 -4.79 -18.54
CA ILE A 351 12.14 -3.47 -18.41
C ILE A 351 11.77 -3.19 -16.95
N ALA A 352 11.11 -4.16 -16.29
CA ALA A 352 10.74 -4.03 -14.89
C ALA A 352 11.96 -3.90 -13.96
N MET A 353 13.07 -4.58 -14.27
CA MET A 353 14.34 -4.47 -13.53
C MET A 353 14.91 -3.05 -13.59
N GLU A 354 14.93 -2.44 -14.77
CA GLU A 354 15.41 -1.07 -14.97
C GLU A 354 14.58 -0.06 -14.17
N VAL A 355 13.25 -0.21 -14.20
CA VAL A 355 12.35 0.62 -13.39
C VAL A 355 12.57 0.38 -11.90
N GLY A 356 12.75 -0.87 -11.47
CA GLY A 356 13.03 -1.20 -10.08
C GLY A 356 14.32 -0.56 -9.57
N ARG A 357 15.40 -0.67 -10.35
CA ARG A 357 16.71 -0.09 -10.05
C ARG A 357 16.68 1.42 -9.96
N SER A 358 15.85 2.09 -10.74
CA SER A 358 15.76 3.55 -10.73
C SER A 358 14.78 4.08 -9.66
N ARG A 359 13.65 3.39 -9.42
CA ARG A 359 12.52 3.99 -8.69
C ARG A 359 11.87 3.14 -7.61
N HIS A 360 12.07 1.82 -7.60
CA HIS A 360 11.25 0.95 -6.74
C HIS A 360 11.97 -0.35 -6.31
N LEU A 361 12.60 -0.33 -5.13
CA LEU A 361 13.47 -1.41 -4.67
C LEU A 361 12.79 -2.78 -4.56
N ALA A 362 11.51 -2.82 -4.13
CA ALA A 362 10.77 -4.09 -4.06
C ALA A 362 10.53 -4.70 -5.44
N LEU A 363 10.44 -3.90 -6.50
CA LEU A 363 10.30 -4.41 -7.85
C LEU A 363 11.60 -5.05 -8.30
N GLU A 364 12.72 -4.34 -8.14
CA GLU A 364 14.07 -4.86 -8.43
C GLU A 364 14.30 -6.21 -7.76
N ARG A 365 14.13 -6.28 -6.43
CA ARG A 365 14.33 -7.52 -5.66
C ARG A 365 13.41 -8.65 -6.12
N GLN A 366 12.19 -8.34 -6.50
CA GLN A 366 11.23 -9.34 -6.94
C GLN A 366 11.60 -9.89 -8.32
N VAL A 367 12.01 -9.03 -9.26
CA VAL A 367 12.47 -9.43 -10.59
C VAL A 367 13.79 -10.22 -10.49
N GLU A 368 14.68 -9.89 -9.56
CA GLU A 368 15.91 -10.67 -9.30
C GLU A 368 15.59 -12.12 -8.89
N LYS A 369 14.54 -12.33 -8.09
CA LYS A 369 14.10 -13.69 -7.74
C LYS A 369 13.62 -14.45 -8.97
N CYS A 370 12.89 -13.80 -9.87
CA CYS A 370 12.48 -14.41 -11.14
C CYS A 370 13.71 -14.85 -11.94
N PHE A 371 14.69 -13.95 -12.16
CA PHE A 371 15.91 -14.29 -12.89
C PHE A 371 16.70 -15.43 -12.24
N LYS A 372 16.80 -15.47 -10.91
CA LYS A 372 17.44 -16.58 -10.19
C LYS A 372 16.74 -17.91 -10.42
N LYS A 373 15.40 -17.93 -10.45
CA LYS A 373 14.61 -19.15 -10.72
C LYS A 373 14.74 -19.64 -12.16
N ILE A 374 14.92 -18.72 -13.10
CA ILE A 374 15.12 -19.04 -14.53
C ILE A 374 16.51 -19.65 -14.77
N GLN A 375 17.50 -19.22 -13.99
CA GLN A 375 18.89 -19.69 -14.12
C GLN A 375 19.19 -20.99 -13.36
N ALA A 376 18.30 -21.39 -12.45
CA ALA A 376 18.41 -22.61 -11.64
C ALA A 376 17.71 -23.77 -12.36
#